data_AF-A0A7L3BQ41-F1
#
_entry.id   AF-A0A7L3BQ41-F1
#
_cell.length_a   1.000
_cell.length_b   1.000
_cell.length_c   1.000
_cell.angle_alpha   90.00
_cell.angle_beta   90.00
_cell.angle_gamma   90.00
#
_symmetry.space_group_name_H-M   'P 1'
#
loop_
_entity.id
_entity.type
_entity.pdbx_description
1 polymer ?
#
loop_
_entity_poly.entity_id
_entity_poly.type
_entity_poly.pdbx_seq_one_letter_code
_entity_poly.pdbx_strand_id
1 'polypeptide(L)' 'MSIPSSKTTLRLPDGFQNLLEGLALGVLQAQPTDTVAFAAQYFQTLLEQRESEWPGPAA' A
#
# COMPACT_ATOMS: atom_id res chain seq x y z
N MET A 1 27.31 -5.65 -28.26
CA MET A 1 26.73 -4.30 -28.07
C MET A 1 26.33 -4.15 -26.61
N SER A 2 26.93 -3.21 -25.89
CA SER A 2 26.54 -2.89 -24.51
C SER A 2 25.35 -1.93 -24.54
N ILE A 3 24.21 -2.39 -24.03
CA ILE A 3 23.07 -1.52 -23.74
C ILE A 3 23.46 -0.69 -22.51
N PRO A 4 23.47 0.65 -22.59
CA PRO A 4 23.60 1.45 -21.38
C PRO A 4 22.38 1.12 -20.51
N SER A 5 22.61 0.52 -19.33
CA SER A 5 21.61 0.49 -18.28
C SER A 5 21.28 1.94 -17.97
N SER A 6 20.15 2.43 -18.47
CA SER A 6 19.49 3.61 -17.93
C SER A 6 19.52 3.45 -16.40
N LYS A 7 19.84 4.53 -15.69
CA LYS A 7 19.75 4.57 -14.23
C LYS A 7 18.31 4.26 -13.78
N THR A 8 17.92 2.99 -13.73
CA THR A 8 16.60 2.56 -13.26
C THR A 8 16.72 2.31 -11.75
N THR A 9 16.97 3.36 -10.97
CA THR A 9 16.92 3.32 -9.50
C THR A 9 15.48 3.32 -8.97
N LEU A 10 14.52 2.83 -9.75
CA LEU A 10 13.16 2.58 -9.28
C LEU A 10 13.15 1.22 -8.58
N ARG A 11 13.62 1.19 -7.33
CA ARG A 11 13.36 0.05 -6.44
C ARG A 11 12.04 0.24 -5.74
N LEU A 12 11.29 -0.86 -5.64
CA LEU A 12 10.11 -0.92 -4.81
C LEU A 12 10.52 -0.74 -3.35
N PRO A 13 9.86 0.16 -2.59
CA PRO A 13 10.08 0.26 -1.15
C PRO A 13 9.75 -1.06 -0.45
N ASP A 14 10.48 -1.36 0.62
CA ASP A 14 10.18 -2.51 1.47
C ASP A 14 8.73 -2.43 1.99
N GLY A 15 8.03 -3.56 1.98
CA GLY A 15 6.63 -3.65 2.42
C GLY A 15 5.59 -3.14 1.42
N PHE A 16 5.99 -2.49 0.32
CA PHE A 16 5.04 -2.01 -0.70
C PHE A 16 4.26 -3.15 -1.36
N GLN A 17 4.93 -4.26 -1.66
CA GLN A 17 4.28 -5.45 -2.23
C GLN A 17 3.21 -6.01 -1.30
N ASN A 18 3.53 -6.15 -0.01
CA ASN A 18 2.59 -6.62 1.01
C ASN A 18 1.36 -5.72 1.14
N LEU A 19 1.55 -4.40 0.99
CA LEU A 19 0.47 -3.41 1.03
C LEU A 19 -0.51 -3.57 -0.15
N LEU A 20 0.03 -3.85 -1.35
CA LEU A 20 -0.79 -4.14 -2.53
C LEU A 20 -1.47 -5.52 -2.46
N GLU A 21 -0.79 -6.52 -1.91
CA GLU A 21 -1.38 -7.85 -1.69
C GLU A 21 -2.55 -7.78 -0.73
N GLY A 22 -2.43 -7.04 0.38
CA GLY A 22 -3.52 -6.81 1.33
C GLY A 22 -4.75 -6.16 0.67
N LEU A 23 -4.54 -5.12 -0.15
CA LEU A 23 -5.61 -4.50 -0.91
C LEU A 23 -6.25 -5.50 -1.89
N ALA A 24 -5.44 -6.24 -2.66
CA ALA A 24 -5.93 -7.18 -3.67
C ALA A 24 -6.80 -8.28 -3.04
N LEU A 25 -6.38 -8.83 -1.90
CA LEU A 25 -7.17 -9.80 -1.14
C LEU A 25 -8.47 -9.17 -0.62
N GLY A 26 -8.41 -7.93 -0.11
CA GLY A 26 -9.60 -7.19 0.33
C GLY A 26 -10.62 -6.98 -0.79
N VAL A 27 -10.16 -6.63 -2.00
CA VAL A 27 -11.03 -6.47 -3.19
C VAL A 27 -11.65 -7.81 -3.60
N LEU A 28 -10.85 -8.88 -3.63
CA LEU A 28 -11.35 -10.22 -3.97
C LEU A 28 -12.43 -10.69 -3.00
N GLN A 29 -12.28 -10.38 -1.70
CA GLN A 29 -13.24 -10.75 -0.67
C GLN A 29 -14.52 -9.90 -0.72
N ALA A 30 -14.39 -8.58 -0.87
CA ALA A 30 -15.52 -7.66 -0.81
C ALA A 30 -16.29 -7.54 -2.13
N GLN A 31 -15.68 -7.91 -3.27
CA GLN A 31 -16.22 -7.76 -4.62
C GLN A 31 -16.90 -6.39 -4.85
N PRO A 32 -16.21 -5.26 -4.55
CA PRO A 32 -16.83 -3.95 -4.59
C PRO A 32 -17.12 -3.52 -6.03
N THR A 33 -18.24 -2.83 -6.23
CA THR A 33 -18.58 -2.22 -7.53
C THR A 33 -17.62 -1.08 -7.88
N ASP A 34 -17.15 -0.34 -6.87
CA ASP A 34 -16.14 0.71 -7.03
C ASP A 34 -14.86 0.33 -6.30
N THR A 35 -13.88 -0.15 -7.07
CA THR A 35 -12.58 -0.57 -6.55
C THR A 35 -11.75 0.60 -6.03
N VAL A 36 -11.87 1.78 -6.63
CA VAL A 36 -11.05 2.95 -6.24
C VAL A 36 -11.53 3.51 -4.91
N ALA A 37 -12.85 3.64 -4.74
CA ALA A 37 -13.45 4.04 -3.48
C ALA A 37 -13.11 3.04 -2.35
N PHE A 38 -13.20 1.75 -2.63
CA PHE A 38 -12.81 0.71 -1.68
C PHE A 38 -11.33 0.83 -1.27
N ALA A 39 -10.42 1.02 -2.23
CA ALA A 39 -8.99 1.18 -1.94
C ALA A 39 -8.70 2.39 -1.05
N ALA A 40 -9.35 3.53 -1.32
CA ALA A 40 -9.21 4.74 -0.50
C ALA A 40 -9.65 4.48 0.94
N GLN A 41 -10.80 3.83 1.13
CA GLN A 41 -11.30 3.46 2.47
C GLN A 41 -10.38 2.45 3.16
N TYR A 42 -9.90 1.44 2.43
CA TYR A 42 -9.00 0.42 2.96
C TYR A 42 -7.71 1.04 3.52
N PHE A 43 -7.07 1.93 2.76
CA PHE A 43 -5.85 2.61 3.22
C PHE A 43 -6.11 3.62 4.34
N GLN A 44 -7.28 4.27 4.36
CA GLN A 44 -7.67 5.14 5.47
C GLN A 44 -7.76 4.35 6.77
N THR A 45 -8.46 3.21 6.77
CA THR A 45 -8.56 2.34 7.94
C THR A 45 -7.18 1.86 8.42
N LEU A 46 -6.27 1.51 7.51
CA LEU A 46 -4.90 1.10 7.88
C LEU A 46 -4.09 2.24 8.52
N LEU A 47 -4.28 3.47 8.06
CA LEU A 47 -3.66 4.66 8.67
C LEU A 47 -4.20 4.89 10.08
N GLU A 48 -5.53 4.86 10.25
CA GLU A 48 -6.18 5.04 11.54
C GLU A 48 -5.74 3.96 12.55
N GLN A 49 -5.64 2.70 12.12
CA GLN A 49 -5.12 1.61 12.95
C GLN A 49 -3.68 1.88 13.39
N ARG A 50 -2.82 2.32 12.47
CA ARG A 50 -1.44 2.67 12.79
C ARG A 50 -1.35 3.81 13.79
N GLU A 51 -2.17 4.85 13.62
CA GLU A 51 -2.22 6.01 14.52
C GLU A 51 -2.80 5.66 15.89
N SER A 52 -3.78 4.74 15.93
CA SER A 52 -4.36 4.24 17.17
C SER A 52 -3.41 3.32 17.93
N GLU A 53 -2.60 2.52 17.23
CA GLU A 53 -1.70 1.54 17.82
C GLU A 53 -0.34 2.16 18.19
N TRP A 54 0.02 3.28 17.55
CA TRP A 54 1.22 4.06 17.83
C TRP A 54 0.87 5.50 18.22
N PRO A 55 0.73 5.83 19.52
CA PRO A 55 0.47 7.20 19.97
C PRO A 55 1.66 8.17 19.79
N GLY A 56 2.75 7.77 19.13
CA GLY A 56 3.99 8.53 19.07
C GLY A 56 4.73 8.53 20.42
N PRO A 57 6.03 8.88 20.45
CA PRO A 57 6.62 9.31 21.71
C PRO A 57 5.90 10.59 22.15
N ALA A 58 5.39 10.63 23.39
CA ALA A 58 4.79 11.83 23.96
C ALA A 58 5.65 13.07 23.66
N ALA A 59 5.05 14.05 22.97
CA ALA A 59 5.65 15.35 22.71
C ALA A 59 5.67 16.22 23.98
#